data_AF-A0A6A6DVH1-F1
#
_entry.id   AF-A0A6A6DVH1-F1
#
_cell.length_a   1.000
_cell.length_b   1.000
_cell.length_c   1.000
_cell.angle_alpha   90.00
_cell.angle_beta   90.00
_cell.angle_gamma   90.00
#
_symmetry.space_group_name_H-M   'P 1'
#
loop_
_entity.id
_entity.type
_entity.pdbx_description
1 polymer ?
#
loop_
_entity_poly.entity_id
_entity_poly.type
_entity_poly.pdbx_seq_one_letter_code
_entity_poly.pdbx_strand_id
1 'polypeptide(L)'
;MSADSLPITASRFATALTDLPLSSLYAKASELRNSIAHLQKSNVELQEWVEKEGDKDCYEAYVENQEVIKRMEERIEMVKKEVTEIRGLPWEPESLKTAERPAEIAGDAEMTDGERQAATRNGAAGAGGRQNGTSGAQEEEGVYL
;
A
#
# COMPACT_ATOMS: atom_id res chain seq x y z
N MET A 1 -0.02 -2.73 20.48
CA MET A 1 0.61 -3.07 19.19
C MET A 1 1.66 -4.14 19.46
N SER A 2 1.69 -5.20 18.66
CA SER A 2 2.37 -6.46 18.96
C SER A 2 3.90 -6.35 18.90
N ALA A 3 4.52 -5.99 20.02
CA ALA A 3 5.98 -6.04 20.21
C ALA A 3 6.52 -7.49 20.32
N ASP A 4 5.64 -8.50 20.35
CA ASP A 4 5.98 -9.92 20.51
C ASP A 4 6.15 -10.71 19.19
N SER A 5 6.01 -10.08 18.02
CA SER A 5 6.30 -10.78 16.75
C SER A 5 7.81 -10.81 16.50
N LEU A 6 8.49 -11.82 17.05
CA LEU A 6 9.90 -12.06 16.75
C LEU A 6 10.09 -12.22 15.23
N PRO A 7 11.05 -11.51 14.63
CA PRO A 7 11.36 -11.70 13.21
C PRO A 7 11.74 -13.16 12.92
N ILE A 8 11.24 -13.71 11.81
CA ILE A 8 11.66 -15.05 11.37
C ILE A 8 13.17 -15.07 11.12
N THR A 9 13.84 -16.09 11.67
CA THR A 9 15.29 -16.27 11.49
C THR A 9 15.63 -16.56 10.04
N ALA A 10 16.83 -16.16 9.60
CA ALA A 10 17.31 -16.39 8.24
C ALA A 10 17.27 -17.89 7.87
N SER A 11 17.69 -18.76 8.79
CA SER A 11 17.66 -20.21 8.58
C SER A 11 16.24 -20.74 8.37
N ARG A 12 15.26 -20.33 9.18
CA ARG A 12 13.85 -20.76 8.98
C ARG A 12 13.29 -20.23 7.68
N PHE A 13 13.64 -19.00 7.30
CA PHE A 13 13.24 -18.43 6.02
C PHE A 13 13.79 -19.26 4.85
N ALA A 14 15.09 -19.57 4.85
CA ALA A 14 15.73 -20.37 3.80
C ALA A 14 15.11 -21.77 3.66
N THR A 15 14.85 -22.46 4.79
CA THR A 15 14.17 -23.76 4.76
C THR A 15 12.78 -23.68 4.14
N ALA A 16 12.03 -22.60 4.38
CA ALA A 16 10.71 -22.45 3.79
C ALA A 16 10.73 -22.22 2.27
N LEU A 17 11.86 -21.75 1.69
CA LEU A 17 11.95 -21.47 0.26
C LEU A 17 11.93 -22.74 -0.59
N THR A 18 12.45 -23.85 -0.08
CA THR A 18 12.58 -25.11 -0.83
C THR A 18 11.23 -25.67 -1.27
N ASP A 19 10.19 -25.42 -0.48
CA ASP A 19 8.85 -25.98 -0.70
C ASP A 19 7.96 -25.09 -1.58
N LEU A 20 8.43 -23.89 -1.95
CA LEU A 20 7.64 -22.92 -2.70
C LEU A 20 7.75 -23.10 -4.22
N PRO A 21 6.66 -22.90 -4.98
CA PRO A 21 6.74 -22.82 -6.44
C PRO A 21 7.50 -21.55 -6.88
N LEU A 22 8.04 -21.57 -8.09
CA LEU A 22 8.87 -20.48 -8.61
C LEU A 22 8.13 -19.13 -8.65
N SER A 23 6.84 -19.12 -8.99
CA SER A 23 6.00 -17.92 -8.97
C SER A 23 5.93 -17.29 -7.58
N SER A 24 5.79 -18.11 -6.54
CA SER A 24 5.79 -17.62 -5.15
C SER A 24 7.15 -17.05 -4.73
N LEU A 25 8.27 -17.62 -5.21
CA LEU A 25 9.60 -17.06 -4.96
C LEU A 25 9.75 -15.67 -5.57
N TYR A 26 9.34 -15.49 -6.82
CA TYR A 26 9.37 -14.17 -7.47
C TYR A 26 8.40 -13.18 -6.84
N ALA A 27 7.19 -13.61 -6.49
CA ALA A 27 6.24 -12.78 -5.75
C ALA A 27 6.85 -12.32 -4.42
N LYS A 28 7.54 -13.21 -3.69
CA LYS A 28 8.19 -12.85 -2.43
C LYS A 28 9.33 -11.86 -2.62
N ALA A 29 10.14 -12.02 -3.67
CA ALA A 29 11.19 -11.06 -3.99
C ALA A 29 10.61 -9.66 -4.34
N SER A 30 9.49 -9.61 -5.06
CA SER A 30 8.79 -8.35 -5.39
C SER A 30 8.18 -7.68 -4.15
N GLU A 31 7.56 -8.46 -3.26
CA GLU A 31 7.03 -7.98 -1.97
C GLU A 31 8.13 -7.37 -1.09
N LEU A 32 9.28 -8.05 -0.97
CA LEU A 32 10.43 -7.56 -0.21
C LEU A 32 10.98 -6.26 -0.80
N ARG A 33 11.09 -6.16 -2.13
CA ARG A 33 11.55 -4.93 -2.79
C ARG A 33 10.59 -3.76 -2.58
N ASN A 34 9.29 -4.02 -2.65
CA ASN A 34 8.27 -3.01 -2.39
C ASN A 34 8.37 -2.51 -0.93
N SER A 35 8.53 -3.43 0.02
CA SER A 35 8.72 -3.10 1.44
C SER A 35 9.98 -2.26 1.68
N ILE A 36 11.11 -2.61 1.06
CA ILE A 36 12.34 -1.80 1.09
C ILE A 36 12.09 -0.40 0.52
N ALA A 37 11.42 -0.29 -0.63
CA ALA A 37 11.14 1.02 -1.24
C ALA A 37 10.30 1.92 -0.33
N HIS A 38 9.31 1.35 0.38
CA HIS A 38 8.53 2.09 1.37
C HIS A 38 9.37 2.51 2.59
N LEU A 39 10.23 1.64 3.11
CA LEU A 39 11.13 1.98 4.23
C LEU A 39 12.14 3.05 3.83
N GLN A 40 12.71 2.97 2.64
CA GLN A 40 13.64 3.99 2.11
C GLN A 40 12.95 5.34 1.98
N LYS A 41 11.72 5.38 1.48
CA LYS A 41 10.93 6.62 1.44
C LYS A 41 10.68 7.18 2.84
N SER A 42 10.25 6.34 3.78
CA SER A 42 10.03 6.75 5.18
C SER A 42 11.32 7.26 5.83
N ASN A 43 12.48 6.67 5.51
CA ASN A 43 13.76 7.12 6.02
C ASN A 43 14.15 8.51 5.52
N VAL A 44 13.85 8.85 4.26
CA VAL A 44 14.05 10.22 3.73
C VAL A 44 13.19 11.21 4.51
N GLU A 45 11.94 10.86 4.81
CA GLU A 45 11.04 11.70 5.60
C GLU A 45 11.56 11.87 7.05
N LEU A 46 12.05 10.80 7.68
CA LEU A 46 12.63 10.85 9.03
C LEU A 46 13.90 11.71 9.11
N GLN A 47 14.76 11.63 8.09
CA GLN A 47 15.99 12.43 8.04
C GLN A 47 15.71 13.93 8.10
N GLU A 48 14.62 14.40 7.49
CA GLU A 48 14.23 15.81 7.54
C GLU A 48 14.00 16.30 8.98
N TRP A 49 13.37 15.49 9.83
CA TRP A 49 13.11 15.81 11.23
C TRP A 49 14.38 15.71 12.08
N VAL A 50 15.22 14.71 11.83
CA VAL A 50 16.51 14.57 12.51
C VAL A 50 17.41 15.77 12.23
N GLU A 51 17.51 16.21 10.98
CA GLU A 51 18.38 17.33 10.58
C GLU A 51 17.86 18.68 11.08
N LYS A 52 16.55 18.90 11.06
CA LYS A 52 15.95 20.19 11.44
C LYS A 52 15.75 20.35 12.93
N GLU A 53 15.30 19.30 13.60
CA GLU A 53 14.82 19.36 14.99
C GLU A 53 15.70 18.58 15.95
N GLY A 54 16.67 17.79 15.44
CA GLY A 54 17.49 16.93 16.28
C GLY A 54 16.68 15.86 17.00
N ASP A 55 15.55 15.45 16.43
CA ASP A 55 14.63 14.50 17.04
C ASP A 55 15.29 13.12 17.18
N LYS A 56 15.52 12.73 18.45
CA LYS A 56 16.16 11.47 18.83
C LYS A 56 15.30 10.26 18.48
N ASP A 57 13.98 10.35 18.62
CA ASP A 57 13.08 9.24 18.36
C ASP A 57 13.00 8.98 16.84
N CYS A 58 12.99 10.05 16.04
CA CYS A 58 13.10 9.93 14.58
C CYS A 58 14.43 9.32 14.14
N TYR A 59 15.53 9.65 14.82
CA TYR A 59 16.85 9.05 14.55
C TYR A 59 16.88 7.56 14.90
N GLU A 60 16.33 7.17 16.05
CA GLU A 60 16.24 5.76 16.46
C GLU A 60 15.39 4.95 15.47
N ALA A 61 14.23 5.47 15.06
CA ALA A 61 13.38 4.84 14.04
C ALA A 61 14.10 4.70 12.68
N TYR A 62 14.86 5.71 12.27
CA TYR A 62 15.67 5.65 11.06
C TYR A 62 16.71 4.51 11.15
N VAL A 63 17.43 4.40 12.26
CA VAL A 63 18.45 3.34 12.47
C VAL A 63 17.79 1.95 12.49
N GLU A 64 16.66 1.79 13.16
CA GLU A 64 15.94 0.51 13.18
C GLU A 64 15.47 0.10 11.77
N ASN A 65 14.92 1.05 11.02
CA ASN A 65 14.50 0.82 9.63
C ASN A 65 15.68 0.38 8.74
N GLN A 66 16.89 0.93 8.95
CA GLN A 66 18.09 0.49 8.21
C GLN A 66 18.42 -0.98 8.49
N GLU A 67 18.28 -1.44 9.74
CA GLU A 67 18.47 -2.85 10.05
C GLU A 67 17.39 -3.73 9.41
N VAL A 68 16.14 -3.27 9.37
CA VAL A 68 15.04 -3.98 8.70
C VAL A 68 15.32 -4.10 7.20
N ILE A 69 15.73 -3.02 6.54
CA ILE A 69 16.12 -3.01 5.12
C ILE A 69 17.21 -4.05 4.87
N LYS A 70 18.29 -4.03 5.64
CA LYS A 70 19.39 -5.00 5.50
C LYS A 70 18.91 -6.44 5.60
N ARG A 71 18.06 -6.75 6.59
CA ARG A 71 17.48 -8.09 6.74
C ARG A 71 16.52 -8.46 5.60
N MET A 72 15.87 -7.50 4.94
CA MET A 72 15.05 -7.75 3.76
C MET A 72 15.92 -8.02 2.52
N GLU A 73 17.02 -7.29 2.35
CA GLU A 73 18.00 -7.51 1.29
C GLU A 73 18.64 -8.90 1.40
N GLU A 74 19.07 -9.31 2.59
CA GLU A 74 19.57 -10.67 2.87
C GLU A 74 18.54 -11.75 2.48
N ARG A 75 17.24 -11.49 2.69
CA ARG A 75 16.16 -12.40 2.28
C ARG A 75 15.98 -12.45 0.76
N ILE A 76 16.12 -11.32 0.06
CA ILE A 76 16.13 -11.30 -1.41
C ILE A 76 17.31 -12.14 -1.94
N GLU A 77 18.49 -12.03 -1.33
CA GLU A 77 19.64 -12.86 -1.70
C GLU A 77 19.38 -14.35 -1.49
N MET A 78 18.76 -14.74 -0.38
CA MET A 78 18.36 -16.14 -0.16
C MET A 78 17.40 -16.65 -1.23
N VAL A 79 16.39 -15.85 -1.61
CA VAL A 79 15.48 -16.19 -2.71
C VAL A 79 16.24 -16.31 -4.04
N LYS A 80 17.19 -15.41 -4.30
CA LYS A 80 18.02 -15.47 -5.51
C LYS A 80 18.85 -16.74 -5.56
N LYS A 81 19.52 -17.11 -4.47
CA LYS A 81 20.29 -18.36 -4.36
C LYS A 81 19.44 -19.59 -4.58
N GLU A 82 18.26 -19.65 -3.98
CA GLU A 82 17.30 -20.74 -4.23
C GLU A 82 16.99 -20.89 -5.73
N VAL A 83 16.73 -19.78 -6.43
CA VAL A 83 16.43 -19.82 -7.87
C VAL A 83 17.65 -20.18 -8.72
N THR A 84 18.80 -19.54 -8.49
CA THR A 84 19.97 -19.64 -9.39
C THR A 84 20.88 -20.82 -9.08
N GLU A 85 21.11 -21.09 -7.79
CA GLU A 85 22.08 -22.11 -7.36
C GLU A 85 21.40 -23.46 -7.11
N ILE A 86 20.21 -23.47 -6.48
CA ILE A 86 19.50 -24.71 -6.13
C ILE A 86 18.66 -25.22 -7.31
N ARG A 87 17.88 -24.34 -7.95
CA ARG A 87 17.05 -24.72 -9.10
C ARG A 87 17.75 -24.60 -10.45
N GLY A 88 18.90 -23.92 -10.51
CA GLY A 88 19.67 -23.75 -11.75
C GLY A 88 18.96 -22.89 -12.81
N LEU A 89 18.03 -22.02 -12.39
CA LEU A 89 17.26 -21.16 -13.29
C LEU A 89 17.85 -19.74 -13.35
N PRO A 90 17.73 -19.04 -14.48
CA PRO A 90 18.13 -17.64 -14.56
C PRO A 90 17.28 -16.78 -13.62
N TRP A 91 17.91 -15.78 -12.98
CA TRP A 91 17.20 -14.83 -12.13
C TRP A 91 16.46 -13.79 -12.97
N GLU A 92 15.18 -14.05 -13.23
CA GLU A 92 14.28 -13.14 -13.94
C GLU A 92 13.01 -12.91 -13.12
N PRO A 93 13.05 -12.03 -12.10
CA PRO A 93 11.83 -11.67 -11.39
C PRO A 93 10.84 -11.04 -12.38
N GLU A 94 9.58 -11.46 -12.28
CA GLU A 94 8.49 -11.15 -13.22
C GLU A 94 8.26 -9.64 -13.43
N SER A 95 8.75 -8.80 -12.52
CA SER A 95 8.80 -7.34 -12.65
C SER A 95 9.60 -6.82 -13.86
N LEU A 96 10.42 -7.64 -14.51
CA LEU A 96 11.11 -7.29 -15.77
C LEU A 96 10.26 -7.54 -17.02
N LYS A 97 9.13 -8.26 -16.93
CA LYS A 97 8.30 -8.63 -18.09
C LYS A 97 7.10 -7.70 -18.32
N THR A 98 6.89 -6.70 -17.47
CA THR A 98 5.75 -5.76 -17.59
C THR A 98 6.04 -4.56 -18.51
N ALA A 99 7.26 -4.39 -19.03
CA ALA A 99 7.61 -3.24 -19.87
C ALA A 99 7.30 -3.39 -21.38
N GLU A 100 6.86 -4.55 -21.86
CA GLU A 100 6.55 -4.75 -23.29
C GLU A 100 5.31 -5.63 -23.50
N ARG A 101 4.12 -5.03 -23.29
CA ARG A 101 2.98 -5.37 -24.14
C ARG A 101 2.69 -4.15 -24.99
N PRO A 102 2.95 -4.15 -26.31
CA PRO A 102 2.39 -3.13 -27.17
C PRO A 102 0.88 -3.20 -27.03
N ALA A 103 0.29 -2.07 -26.59
CA ALA A 103 -1.14 -1.87 -26.60
C ALA A 103 -1.58 -1.77 -28.06
N GLU A 104 -1.88 -2.91 -28.68
CA GLU A 104 -2.43 -2.96 -30.03
C GLU A 104 -3.82 -3.60 -30.04
N ILE A 105 -4.78 -2.74 -30.42
CA ILE A 105 -6.04 -3.01 -31.14
C ILE A 105 -7.27 -3.37 -30.29
N ALA A 106 -8.08 -2.34 -30.01
CA ALA A 106 -9.52 -2.32 -30.32
C ALA A 106 -10.06 -0.89 -30.18
N GLY A 107 -9.69 -0.02 -31.12
CA GLY A 107 -10.29 1.30 -31.29
C GLY A 107 -11.16 1.29 -32.54
N ASP A 108 -12.39 0.81 -32.41
CA ASP A 108 -13.44 0.96 -33.42
C ASP A 108 -14.68 1.52 -32.72
N ALA A 109 -14.74 2.85 -32.67
CA ALA A 109 -15.93 3.62 -32.30
C ALA A 109 -15.82 4.99 -32.97
N GLU A 110 -16.20 5.05 -34.24
CA GLU A 110 -16.39 6.30 -34.97
C GLU A 110 -17.83 6.82 -34.75
N MET A 111 -17.91 8.12 -34.40
CA MET A 111 -19.03 9.07 -34.54
C MET A 111 -20.29 8.82 -33.70
N THR A 112 -20.85 9.82 -32.98
CA THR A 112 -21.38 11.07 -33.54
C THR A 112 -21.34 12.28 -32.58
N ASP A 113 -21.08 13.42 -33.19
CA ASP A 113 -21.10 14.81 -32.71
C ASP A 113 -22.47 15.28 -32.14
N GLY A 114 -22.45 16.26 -31.23
CA GLY A 114 -23.65 16.78 -30.57
C GLY A 114 -23.43 17.73 -29.38
N GLU A 115 -22.70 18.82 -29.61
CA GLU A 115 -22.98 20.20 -29.17
C GLU A 115 -23.64 20.51 -27.78
N ARG A 116 -23.03 21.48 -27.07
CA ARG A 116 -23.58 22.51 -26.13
C ARG A 116 -23.23 22.44 -24.63
N GLN A 117 -22.17 23.19 -24.32
CA GLN A 117 -22.08 24.31 -23.37
C GLN A 117 -23.04 24.46 -22.16
N ALA A 118 -22.42 25.00 -21.09
CA ALA A 118 -22.96 25.85 -20.02
C ALA A 118 -23.58 25.12 -18.80
N ALA A 119 -22.91 25.09 -17.65
CA ALA A 119 -22.82 26.17 -16.65
C ALA A 119 -24.10 26.36 -15.80
N THR A 120 -23.97 26.01 -14.51
CA THR A 120 -24.41 26.81 -13.35
C THR A 120 -25.89 26.80 -12.89
N ARG A 121 -26.03 26.54 -11.58
CA ARG A 121 -27.04 27.00 -10.58
C ARG A 121 -28.45 26.38 -10.52
N ASN A 122 -28.70 25.76 -9.35
CA ASN A 122 -29.74 26.07 -8.35
C ASN A 122 -30.99 26.86 -8.80
N GLY A 123 -32.17 26.30 -8.52
CA GLY A 123 -33.38 27.12 -8.29
C GLY A 123 -34.74 26.43 -8.54
N ALA A 124 -35.26 25.79 -7.50
CA ALA A 124 -36.65 25.83 -7.00
C ALA A 124 -37.87 25.82 -7.97
N ALA A 125 -38.75 24.83 -7.79
CA ALA A 125 -40.21 24.95 -7.51
C ALA A 125 -40.83 23.55 -7.69
N GLY A 126 -41.74 23.01 -6.88
CA GLY A 126 -42.58 23.58 -5.84
C GLY A 126 -43.88 22.78 -5.80
N ALA A 127 -44.12 22.05 -4.72
CA ALA A 127 -45.41 21.57 -4.22
C ALA A 127 -45.14 21.14 -2.77
N GLY A 128 -45.45 21.90 -1.71
CA GLY A 128 -46.69 22.61 -1.40
C GLY A 128 -47.64 21.61 -0.71
N GLY A 129 -47.90 21.63 0.60
CA GLY A 129 -47.61 22.62 1.63
C GLY A 129 -47.78 22.05 3.05
N ARG A 130 -47.23 22.82 3.99
CA ARG A 130 -47.18 22.63 5.45
C ARG A 130 -48.55 22.88 6.10
N GLN A 131 -48.81 22.30 7.27
CA GLN A 131 -49.15 23.13 8.44
C GLN A 131 -48.93 22.42 9.78
N ASN A 132 -48.47 23.24 10.71
CA ASN A 132 -47.86 22.96 12.00
C ASN A 132 -48.94 23.12 13.09
N GLY A 133 -49.10 22.12 13.96
CA GLY A 133 -50.00 22.14 15.12
C GLY A 133 -49.19 22.28 16.40
N THR A 134 -49.50 23.33 17.17
CA THR A 134 -48.81 23.79 18.37
C THR A 134 -49.26 23.09 19.66
N SER A 135 -48.32 22.96 20.62
CA SER A 135 -48.52 22.98 22.10
C SER A 135 -48.88 21.69 22.87
N GLY A 136 -48.13 21.47 23.96
CA GLY A 136 -48.45 20.59 25.13
C GLY A 136 -47.44 19.46 25.35
N ALA A 137 -46.43 19.58 26.21
CA ALA A 137 -46.43 19.42 27.67
C ALA A 137 -46.06 17.97 28.14
N GLN A 138 -45.19 17.91 29.16
CA GLN A 138 -44.88 16.79 30.10
C GLN A 138 -43.80 15.76 29.65
N GLU A 139 -42.61 15.75 30.27
CA GLU A 139 -42.23 15.06 31.55
C GLU A 139 -41.91 13.57 31.27
N GLU A 140 -40.86 12.85 31.70
CA GLU A 140 -39.63 13.01 32.51
C GLU A 140 -38.63 11.94 31.99
N GLU A 141 -37.33 12.20 31.88
CA GLU A 141 -36.26 11.87 32.85
C GLU A 141 -36.03 10.37 33.16
N GLY A 142 -34.76 9.95 33.06
CA GLY A 142 -34.32 8.62 33.50
C GLY A 142 -32.90 8.24 33.06
N VAL A 143 -31.89 9.01 33.47
CA VAL A 143 -30.48 8.56 33.46
C VAL A 143 -30.22 7.83 34.77
N TYR A 144 -29.85 6.56 34.71
CA TYR A 144 -29.30 5.84 35.86
C TYR A 144 -27.78 5.68 35.67
N LEU A 145 -27.07 6.12 36.71
CA LEU A 145 -25.61 6.09 36.90
C LEU A 145 -25.01 4.68 36.79
#